data_AF-A0A1G2HQI6-F1
#
_entry.id   AF-A0A1G2HQI6-F1
#
_cell.length_a   1.000
_cell.length_b   1.000
_cell.length_c   1.000
_cell.angle_alpha   90.00
_cell.angle_beta   90.00
_cell.angle_gamma   90.00
#
_symmetry.space_group_name_H-M   'P 1'
#
loop_
_entity.id
_entity.type
_entity.pdbx_description
1 polymer ?
#
loop_
_entity_poly.entity_id
_entity_poly.type
_entity_poly.pdbx_seq_one_letter_code
_entity_poly.pdbx_strand_id
1 'polypeptide(L)'
;MKTIFVIALLIVAVGLISSIGYLLFKDKTIPVELSDQAQEIDKVVKLIDFSEINSEFPFSAKIPKEFEAEYISELKAINIYNPALRGSNNIEKSQLYISFFKASRFLTLSTVDITKQDNMIIKGHEAILYEITKKDGVPNFAGQPGWRNFKHQALDIRLTKDSPSYFYSFAYVPDLGEKTFNSIIDSLVFMNQDN
;
A
#
# COMPACT_ATOMS: atom_id res chain seq x y z
N MET A 1 -79.45 4.11 16.28
CA MET A 1 -79.95 3.87 14.91
C MET A 1 -78.72 3.60 14.06
N LYS A 2 -78.33 2.35 13.79
CA LYS A 2 -78.85 1.44 12.75
C LYS A 2 -79.01 2.12 11.38
N THR A 3 -77.98 1.99 10.56
CA THR A 3 -78.14 1.72 9.12
C THR A 3 -76.91 0.98 8.61
N ILE A 4 -77.14 -0.29 8.29
CA ILE A 4 -76.28 -1.14 7.47
C ILE A 4 -76.67 -0.83 6.02
N PHE A 5 -75.69 -0.67 5.12
CA PHE A 5 -75.91 -0.93 3.70
C PHE A 5 -74.72 -1.70 3.14
N VAL A 6 -75.05 -2.88 2.61
CA VAL A 6 -74.19 -3.85 1.94
C VAL A 6 -74.08 -3.45 0.48
N ILE A 7 -72.88 -3.44 -0.10
CA ILE A 7 -72.69 -3.73 -1.53
C ILE A 7 -71.49 -4.66 -1.68
N ALA A 8 -71.78 -5.82 -2.26
CA ALA A 8 -70.85 -6.85 -2.65
C ALA A 8 -70.40 -6.65 -4.11
N LEU A 9 -69.23 -7.24 -4.41
CA LEU A 9 -68.76 -7.71 -5.71
C LEU A 9 -68.26 -6.66 -6.73
N LEU A 10 -66.94 -6.61 -6.93
CA LEU A 10 -66.37 -6.46 -8.28
C LEU A 10 -65.02 -7.19 -8.43
N ILE A 11 -65.12 -8.37 -9.04
CA ILE A 11 -64.31 -8.88 -10.17
C ILE A 11 -62.77 -8.88 -10.05
N VAL A 12 -62.27 -10.10 -9.82
CA VAL A 12 -61.07 -10.76 -10.38
C VAL A 12 -60.44 -10.05 -11.59
N ALA A 13 -59.18 -9.62 -11.48
CA ALA A 13 -58.10 -9.75 -12.49
C ALA A 13 -57.02 -8.66 -12.34
N VAL A 14 -56.16 -8.77 -11.32
CA VAL A 14 -54.82 -8.14 -11.34
C VAL A 14 -53.80 -9.16 -10.84
N GLY A 15 -53.75 -10.31 -11.51
CA GLY A 15 -52.86 -11.43 -11.17
C GLY A 15 -51.94 -11.87 -12.31
N LEU A 16 -51.92 -11.16 -13.44
CA LEU A 16 -51.19 -11.58 -14.64
C LEU A 16 -50.64 -10.40 -15.48
N ILE A 17 -50.14 -9.32 -14.83
CA ILE A 17 -49.35 -8.29 -15.54
C ILE A 17 -47.96 -8.08 -14.89
N SER A 18 -47.73 -8.60 -13.67
CA SER A 18 -46.43 -8.49 -12.99
C SER A 18 -45.37 -9.48 -13.49
N SER A 19 -45.74 -10.47 -14.31
CA SER A 19 -44.85 -11.58 -14.71
C SER A 19 -44.21 -11.42 -16.09
N ILE A 20 -44.70 -10.49 -16.92
CA ILE A 20 -44.14 -10.26 -18.27
C ILE A 20 -43.00 -9.22 -18.22
N GLY A 21 -43.03 -8.28 -17.27
CA GLY A 21 -41.94 -7.30 -17.10
C GLY A 21 -40.62 -7.91 -16.60
N TYR A 22 -40.66 -9.05 -15.89
CA TYR A 22 -39.47 -9.68 -15.32
C TYR A 22 -38.68 -10.52 -16.34
N LEU A 23 -39.30 -10.91 -17.46
CA LEU A 23 -38.66 -11.73 -18.50
C LEU A 23 -38.06 -10.91 -19.67
N LEU A 24 -38.38 -9.62 -19.78
CA LEU A 24 -37.82 -8.75 -20.83
C LEU A 24 -36.54 -7.99 -20.41
N PHE A 25 -36.11 -8.10 -19.16
CA PHE A 25 -34.88 -7.46 -18.65
C PHE A 25 -33.78 -8.45 -18.25
N LYS A 26 -33.91 -9.74 -18.62
CA LYS A 26 -32.98 -10.79 -18.16
C LYS A 26 -31.78 -11.06 -19.06
N ASP A 27 -31.62 -10.40 -20.21
CA ASP A 27 -30.46 -10.62 -21.08
C ASP A 27 -29.94 -9.33 -21.70
N LYS A 28 -29.31 -8.50 -20.86
CA LYS A 28 -28.16 -7.71 -21.28
C LYS A 28 -27.36 -7.27 -20.06
N THR A 29 -26.79 -8.23 -19.34
CA THR A 29 -25.52 -7.94 -18.66
C THR A 29 -24.52 -7.70 -19.78
N ILE A 30 -24.38 -6.43 -20.18
CA ILE A 30 -23.17 -5.99 -20.86
C ILE A 30 -22.06 -6.42 -19.90
N PRO A 31 -21.18 -7.37 -20.26
CA PRO A 31 -19.99 -7.55 -19.47
C PRO A 31 -19.32 -6.18 -19.51
N VAL A 32 -19.31 -5.50 -18.37
CA VAL A 32 -18.31 -4.46 -18.17
C VAL A 32 -17.02 -5.28 -18.14
N GLU A 33 -16.44 -5.50 -19.31
CA GLU A 33 -15.01 -5.60 -19.41
C GLU A 33 -14.52 -4.34 -18.71
N LEU A 34 -14.15 -4.50 -17.44
CA LEU A 34 -13.17 -3.66 -16.81
C LEU A 34 -11.97 -3.79 -17.72
N SER A 35 -11.94 -2.90 -18.71
CA SER A 35 -10.85 -2.78 -19.63
C SER A 35 -9.63 -2.63 -18.75
N ASP A 36 -8.77 -3.65 -18.79
CA ASP A 36 -7.42 -3.69 -18.23
C ASP A 36 -6.52 -2.65 -18.94
N GLN A 37 -7.09 -1.52 -19.37
CA GLN A 37 -6.41 -0.26 -19.50
C GLN A 37 -6.11 0.29 -18.10
N ALA A 38 -5.35 -0.50 -17.34
CA ALA A 38 -4.21 0.05 -16.63
C ALA A 38 -3.41 0.81 -17.68
N GLN A 39 -3.73 2.09 -17.81
CA GLN A 39 -3.02 3.03 -18.64
C GLN A 39 -1.54 2.79 -18.37
N GLU A 40 -0.84 2.25 -19.37
CA GLU A 40 0.61 2.31 -19.46
C GLU A 40 0.93 3.80 -19.63
N ILE A 41 0.77 4.55 -18.53
CA ILE A 41 1.49 5.78 -18.34
C ILE A 41 2.92 5.29 -18.38
N ASP A 42 3.61 5.60 -19.47
CA ASP A 42 5.05 5.58 -19.55
C ASP A 42 5.52 6.37 -18.31
N LYS A 43 5.77 5.65 -17.21
CA LYS A 43 5.88 6.26 -15.88
C LYS A 43 7.17 7.04 -15.93
N VAL A 44 7.05 8.35 -16.13
CA VAL A 44 8.19 9.24 -16.07
C VAL A 44 8.75 9.08 -14.66
N VAL A 45 9.90 8.45 -14.56
CA VAL A 45 10.61 8.21 -13.31
C VAL A 45 11.79 9.18 -13.22
N LYS A 46 12.18 9.52 -12.00
CA LYS A 46 13.43 10.23 -11.72
C LYS A 46 14.33 9.36 -10.87
N LEU A 47 15.63 9.40 -11.15
CA LEU A 47 16.65 8.81 -10.29
C LEU A 47 16.87 9.75 -9.11
N ILE A 48 16.89 9.20 -7.90
CA ILE A 48 17.24 9.94 -6.69
C ILE A 48 18.41 9.22 -6.02
N ASP A 49 19.42 9.99 -5.63
CA ASP A 49 20.52 9.53 -4.79
C ASP A 49 20.16 9.84 -3.33
N PHE A 50 19.87 8.82 -2.54
CA PHE A 50 19.46 9.03 -1.15
C PHE A 50 20.64 9.45 -0.27
N SER A 51 21.88 9.25 -0.71
CA SER A 51 23.07 9.68 0.03
C SER A 51 23.22 11.21 0.04
N GLU A 52 22.71 11.89 -0.99
CA GLU A 52 22.64 13.35 -1.05
C GLU A 52 21.60 13.92 -0.08
N ILE A 53 20.57 13.14 0.26
CA ILE A 53 19.56 13.52 1.27
C ILE A 53 20.10 13.23 2.67
N ASN A 54 20.65 12.04 2.88
CA ASN A 54 21.32 11.65 4.11
C ASN A 54 22.31 10.50 3.86
N SER A 55 23.55 10.64 4.32
CA SER A 55 24.63 9.68 4.08
C SER A 55 24.44 8.30 4.75
N GLU A 56 23.49 8.16 5.68
CA GLU A 56 23.08 6.86 6.23
C GLU A 56 22.31 5.99 5.21
N PHE A 57 21.96 6.54 4.04
CA PHE A 57 21.27 5.83 2.95
C PHE A 57 22.12 5.86 1.65
N PRO A 58 23.26 5.14 1.58
CA PRO A 58 24.18 5.12 0.46
C PRO A 58 23.66 4.22 -0.67
N PHE A 59 22.50 4.57 -1.22
CA PHE A 59 21.90 3.92 -2.37
C PHE A 59 21.10 4.92 -3.20
N SER A 60 20.82 4.54 -4.43
CA SER A 60 19.94 5.28 -5.32
C SER A 60 18.79 4.40 -5.79
N ALA A 61 17.68 5.03 -6.18
CA ALA A 61 16.55 4.35 -6.79
C ALA A 61 15.82 5.28 -7.76
N LYS A 62 15.08 4.68 -8.69
CA LYS A 62 14.09 5.39 -9.50
C LYS A 62 12.77 5.46 -8.75
N ILE A 63 12.20 6.65 -8.65
CA ILE A 63 10.86 6.87 -8.09
C ILE A 63 9.97 7.58 -9.12
N PRO A 64 8.63 7.48 -9.02
CA PRO A 64 7.73 8.27 -9.85
C PRO A 64 8.10 9.76 -9.82
N LYS A 65 8.08 10.44 -10.96
CA LYS A 65 8.53 11.83 -11.08
C LYS A 65 7.76 12.78 -10.17
N GLU A 66 6.48 12.49 -9.96
CA GLU A 66 5.59 13.21 -9.08
C GLU A 66 5.89 13.00 -7.58
N PHE A 67 6.68 12.00 -7.19
CA PHE A 67 7.04 11.78 -5.80
C PHE A 67 8.21 12.68 -5.40
N GLU A 68 8.26 13.09 -4.14
CA GLU A 68 9.39 13.77 -3.51
C GLU A 68 9.93 12.93 -2.36
N ALA A 69 11.16 13.20 -1.93
CA ALA A 69 11.78 12.52 -0.80
C ALA A 69 12.37 13.53 0.18
N GLU A 70 12.23 13.26 1.47
CA GLU A 70 12.78 14.08 2.56
C GLU A 70 13.35 13.19 3.67
N TYR A 71 14.30 13.71 4.44
CA TYR A 71 14.79 13.07 5.65
C TYR A 71 14.02 13.57 6.87
N ILE A 72 13.47 12.64 7.65
CA ILE A 72 12.82 12.91 8.93
C ILE A 72 13.82 12.62 10.04
N SER A 73 14.43 13.68 10.57
CA SER A 73 15.57 13.59 11.49
C SER A 73 15.25 12.88 12.80
N GLU A 74 14.07 13.13 13.36
CA GLU A 74 13.59 12.57 14.62
C GLU A 74 13.39 11.05 14.54
N LEU A 75 13.14 10.54 13.33
CA LEU A 75 12.89 9.14 13.06
C LEU A 75 14.06 8.44 12.36
N LYS A 76 15.08 9.19 11.95
CA LYS A 76 16.20 8.69 11.13
C LYS A 76 15.71 7.90 9.92
N ALA A 77 14.81 8.50 9.16
CA ALA A 77 14.11 7.83 8.07
C ALA A 77 13.97 8.72 6.85
N ILE A 78 13.91 8.12 5.68
CA ILE A 78 13.49 8.78 4.45
C ILE A 78 11.99 8.59 4.28
N ASN A 79 11.29 9.69 4.05
CA ASN A 79 9.90 9.68 3.61
C ASN A 79 9.85 10.00 2.12
N ILE A 80 9.27 9.11 1.33
CA ILE A 80 8.93 9.36 -0.07
C ILE A 80 7.43 9.54 -0.17
N TYR A 81 6.99 10.69 -0.66
CA TYR A 81 5.60 11.12 -0.63
C TYR A 81 5.17 11.72 -1.97
N ASN A 82 3.86 11.75 -2.21
CA ASN A 82 3.30 12.45 -3.36
C ASN A 82 2.69 13.79 -2.88
N PRO A 83 3.27 14.95 -3.24
CA PRO A 83 2.80 16.26 -2.78
C PRO A 83 1.37 16.58 -3.24
N ALA A 84 0.90 15.97 -4.33
CA ALA A 84 -0.45 16.15 -4.87
C ALA A 84 -1.54 15.40 -4.06
N LEU A 85 -1.16 14.45 -3.20
CA LEU A 85 -2.11 13.78 -2.31
C LEU A 85 -2.56 14.70 -1.17
N ARG A 86 -3.74 14.41 -0.64
CA ARG A 86 -4.29 15.12 0.51
C ARG A 86 -3.62 14.62 1.79
N GLY A 87 -3.30 15.55 2.69
CA GLY A 87 -2.69 15.26 3.99
C GLY A 87 -2.30 16.57 4.67
N SER A 88 -2.29 16.58 6.01
CA SER A 88 -1.94 17.78 6.80
C SER A 88 -0.46 18.17 6.70
N ASN A 89 0.40 17.22 6.32
CA ASN A 89 1.83 17.38 6.14
C ASN A 89 2.35 16.31 5.16
N ASN A 90 3.66 16.30 4.89
CA ASN A 90 4.29 15.35 3.96
C ASN A 90 4.28 13.90 4.47
N ILE A 91 4.26 13.70 5.79
CA ILE A 91 4.22 12.39 6.43
C ILE A 91 2.88 11.69 6.16
N GLU A 92 1.77 12.44 6.24
CA GLU A 92 0.44 11.92 5.90
C GLU A 92 0.25 11.67 4.39
N LYS A 93 1.12 12.23 3.56
CA LYS A 93 1.16 11.98 2.10
C LYS A 93 2.15 10.87 1.72
N SER A 94 2.82 10.26 2.71
CA SER A 94 3.83 9.24 2.51
C SER A 94 3.31 8.05 1.71
N GLN A 95 4.11 7.63 0.73
CA GLN A 95 3.86 6.46 -0.11
C GLN A 95 4.84 5.33 0.23
N LEU A 96 6.09 5.69 0.54
CA LEU A 96 7.13 4.78 0.97
C LEU A 96 7.90 5.42 2.13
N TYR A 97 8.16 4.64 3.16
CA TYR A 97 8.90 5.05 4.35
C TYR A 97 10.08 4.11 4.53
N ILE A 98 11.29 4.66 4.55
CA ILE A 98 12.54 3.89 4.62
C ILE A 98 13.25 4.23 5.92
N SER A 99 13.46 3.22 6.74
CA SER A 99 14.29 3.34 7.95
C SER A 99 15.45 2.37 7.89
N PHE A 100 16.38 2.46 8.84
CA PHE A 100 17.45 1.50 8.96
C PHE A 100 17.66 1.06 10.40
N PHE A 101 18.24 -0.12 10.58
CA PHE A 101 18.63 -0.63 11.88
C PHE A 101 19.85 -1.53 11.77
N LYS A 102 20.53 -1.74 12.90
CA LYS A 102 21.71 -2.61 13.01
C LYS A 102 21.37 -3.82 13.87
N ALA A 103 21.55 -5.02 13.33
CA ALA A 103 21.20 -6.26 14.02
C ALA A 103 22.03 -7.46 13.51
N SER A 104 22.05 -8.56 14.25
CA SER A 104 22.69 -9.81 13.79
C SER A 104 21.76 -10.69 12.94
N ARG A 105 20.46 -10.39 12.92
CA ARG A 105 19.42 -11.11 12.20
C ARG A 105 18.27 -10.16 11.88
N PHE A 106 17.39 -10.57 10.97
CA PHE A 106 16.12 -9.87 10.75
C PHE A 106 15.33 -9.74 12.05
N LEU A 107 14.77 -8.55 12.29
CA LEU A 107 14.01 -8.24 13.49
C LEU A 107 12.55 -8.06 13.13
N THR A 108 11.68 -8.52 14.02
CA THR A 108 10.26 -8.27 13.96
C THR A 108 9.86 -7.51 15.22
N LEU A 109 9.05 -6.45 15.07
CA LEU A 109 8.62 -5.68 16.23
C LEU A 109 7.61 -6.48 17.04
N SER A 110 7.72 -6.46 18.37
CA SER A 110 6.75 -7.14 19.25
C SER A 110 5.35 -6.50 19.20
N THR A 111 5.26 -5.27 18.69
CA THR A 111 4.06 -4.43 18.58
C THR A 111 3.20 -4.72 17.35
N VAL A 112 3.62 -5.65 16.49
CA VAL A 112 2.91 -5.99 15.27
C VAL A 112 2.66 -7.50 15.17
N ASP A 113 1.63 -7.86 14.41
CA ASP A 113 1.40 -9.21 13.92
C ASP A 113 1.90 -9.33 12.49
N ILE A 114 2.56 -10.45 12.19
CA ILE A 114 3.03 -10.80 10.86
C ILE A 114 2.10 -11.89 10.33
N THR A 115 1.30 -11.55 9.33
CA THR A 115 0.32 -12.46 8.72
C THR A 115 0.90 -13.23 7.54
N LYS A 116 1.94 -12.69 6.89
CA LYS A 116 2.67 -13.34 5.80
C LYS A 116 4.13 -12.94 5.81
N GLN A 117 5.00 -13.86 5.41
CA GLN A 117 6.43 -13.62 5.24
C GLN A 117 6.95 -14.35 4.00
N ASP A 118 7.65 -13.63 3.12
CA ASP A 118 8.28 -14.18 1.92
C ASP A 118 9.78 -13.85 1.91
N ASN A 119 10.64 -14.86 1.89
CA ASN A 119 12.10 -14.69 1.79
C ASN A 119 12.50 -14.52 0.33
N MET A 120 13.41 -13.58 0.04
CA MET A 120 13.84 -13.27 -1.31
C MET A 120 15.28 -12.72 -1.35
N ILE A 121 15.77 -12.48 -2.58
CA ILE A 121 17.07 -11.87 -2.82
C ILE A 121 16.86 -10.62 -3.66
N ILE A 122 17.26 -9.46 -3.14
CA ILE A 122 17.18 -8.18 -3.84
C ILE A 122 18.60 -7.71 -4.14
N LYS A 123 18.96 -7.65 -5.42
CA LYS A 123 20.29 -7.19 -5.87
C LYS A 123 21.46 -7.91 -5.18
N GLY A 124 21.31 -9.20 -4.89
CA GLY A 124 22.33 -10.02 -4.21
C GLY A 124 22.28 -9.98 -2.68
N HIS A 125 21.36 -9.20 -2.09
CA HIS A 125 21.15 -9.09 -0.66
C HIS A 125 19.99 -9.97 -0.19
N GLU A 126 20.17 -10.64 0.96
CA GLU A 126 19.07 -11.33 1.64
C GLU A 126 17.99 -10.31 2.03
N ALA A 127 16.74 -10.64 1.75
CA ALA A 127 15.62 -9.78 2.08
C ALA A 127 14.38 -10.58 2.49
N ILE A 128 13.52 -9.94 3.27
CA ILE A 128 12.25 -10.52 3.72
C ILE A 128 11.14 -9.50 3.52
N LEU A 129 10.11 -9.89 2.76
CA LEU A 129 8.87 -9.13 2.63
C LEU A 129 7.87 -9.64 3.66
N TYR A 130 7.32 -8.73 4.44
CA TYR A 130 6.31 -9.00 5.44
C TYR A 130 4.99 -8.36 5.05
N GLU A 131 3.89 -9.03 5.38
CA GLU A 131 2.59 -8.41 5.59
C GLU A 131 2.38 -8.21 7.09
N ILE A 132 2.21 -6.95 7.51
CA ILE A 132 2.27 -6.53 8.91
C ILE A 132 0.99 -5.79 9.27
N THR A 133 0.45 -6.05 10.46
CA THR A 133 -0.63 -5.27 11.08
C THR A 133 -0.24 -4.88 12.50
N LYS A 134 -0.46 -3.62 12.91
CA LYS A 134 -0.23 -3.19 14.29
C LYS A 134 -1.19 -3.92 15.23
N LYS A 135 -0.69 -4.42 16.37
CA LYS A 135 -1.52 -5.06 17.38
C LYS A 135 -2.51 -4.09 18.02
N ASP A 136 -3.66 -4.62 18.39
CA ASP A 136 -4.66 -3.90 19.19
C ASP A 136 -4.09 -3.51 20.56
N GLY A 137 -4.51 -2.36 21.08
CA GLY A 137 -4.06 -1.84 22.37
C GLY A 137 -2.64 -1.26 22.39
N VAL A 138 -1.85 -1.44 21.32
CA VAL A 138 -0.55 -0.76 21.17
C VAL A 138 -0.78 0.69 20.73
N PRO A 139 -0.12 1.69 21.36
CA PRO A 139 -0.16 3.07 20.91
C PRO A 139 0.21 3.23 19.44
N ASN A 140 -0.32 4.26 18.79
CA ASN A 140 0.07 4.55 17.42
C ASN A 140 1.55 4.91 17.32
N PHE A 141 2.17 4.56 16.20
CA PHE A 141 3.55 4.91 15.89
C PHE A 141 3.65 6.42 15.65
N ALA A 142 3.99 7.17 16.70
CA ALA A 142 4.01 8.63 16.67
C ALA A 142 5.03 9.16 15.64
N GLY A 143 4.64 10.24 14.95
CA GLY A 143 5.46 10.91 13.93
C GLY A 143 5.63 10.13 12.62
N GLN A 144 5.14 8.89 12.53
CA GLN A 144 5.21 8.07 11.32
C GLN A 144 3.92 8.20 10.50
N PRO A 145 3.93 7.81 9.21
CA PRO A 145 2.73 7.83 8.39
C PRO A 145 1.57 7.06 9.03
N GLY A 146 0.38 7.66 9.06
CA GLY A 146 -0.80 7.09 9.72
C GLY A 146 -1.12 5.66 9.25
N TRP A 147 -0.91 5.37 7.96
CA TRP A 147 -1.14 4.05 7.36
C TRP A 147 -0.30 2.93 7.97
N ARG A 148 0.84 3.23 8.61
CA ARG A 148 1.67 2.23 9.33
C ARG A 148 0.98 1.64 10.56
N ASN A 149 -0.07 2.29 11.06
CA ASN A 149 -0.88 1.78 12.16
C ASN A 149 -1.92 0.74 11.71
N PHE A 150 -2.04 0.50 10.40
CA PHE A 150 -2.96 -0.46 9.81
C PHE A 150 -2.19 -1.55 9.07
N LYS A 151 -2.91 -2.43 8.37
CA LYS A 151 -2.32 -3.47 7.54
C LYS A 151 -1.51 -2.84 6.40
N HIS A 152 -0.23 -3.20 6.30
CA HIS A 152 0.68 -2.73 5.26
C HIS A 152 1.77 -3.78 5.00
N GLN A 153 2.66 -3.49 4.05
CA GLN A 153 3.79 -4.35 3.74
C GLN A 153 5.11 -3.64 4.06
N ALA A 154 6.11 -4.42 4.46
CA ALA A 154 7.46 -3.95 4.73
C ALA A 154 8.48 -4.94 4.18
N LEU A 155 9.47 -4.43 3.45
CA LEU A 155 10.59 -5.20 2.93
C LEU A 155 11.86 -4.82 3.71
N ASP A 156 12.43 -5.78 4.41
CA ASP A 156 13.74 -5.61 5.04
C ASP A 156 14.82 -6.19 4.13
N ILE A 157 15.87 -5.41 3.84
CA ILE A 157 17.02 -5.81 3.03
C ILE A 157 18.28 -5.75 3.88
N ARG A 158 19.01 -6.87 3.97
CA ARG A 158 20.27 -6.99 4.70
C ARG A 158 21.45 -6.56 3.81
N LEU A 159 22.17 -5.51 4.19
CA LEU A 159 23.24 -4.97 3.35
C LEU A 159 24.49 -5.83 3.32
N THR A 160 24.96 -6.30 4.47
CA THR A 160 26.19 -7.10 4.53
C THR A 160 25.94 -8.45 5.18
N LYS A 161 26.77 -9.44 4.83
CA LYS A 161 26.74 -10.76 5.49
C LYS A 161 27.34 -10.73 6.89
N ASP A 162 28.03 -9.64 7.25
CA ASP A 162 28.64 -9.46 8.56
C ASP A 162 27.61 -9.44 9.68
N SER A 163 28.12 -9.56 10.91
CA SER A 163 27.31 -9.49 12.12
C SER A 163 27.99 -8.57 13.14
N PRO A 164 27.29 -7.53 13.62
CA PRO A 164 25.96 -7.06 13.17
C PRO A 164 25.99 -6.47 11.75
N SER A 165 24.91 -6.67 11.00
CA SER A 165 24.67 -6.08 9.67
C SER A 165 23.77 -4.83 9.78
N TYR A 166 23.80 -4.01 8.74
CA TYR A 166 22.81 -2.96 8.50
C TYR A 166 21.64 -3.51 7.68
N PHE A 167 20.44 -3.11 8.06
CA PHE A 167 19.20 -3.43 7.36
C PHE A 167 18.52 -2.14 6.96
N TYR A 168 18.03 -2.07 5.72
CA TYR A 168 17.05 -1.06 5.30
C TYR A 168 15.66 -1.68 5.31
N SER A 169 14.73 -1.01 5.97
CA SER A 169 13.32 -1.41 6.04
C SER A 169 12.48 -0.46 5.21
N PHE A 170 11.90 -0.97 4.14
CA PHE A 170 11.07 -0.26 3.17
C PHE A 170 9.59 -0.60 3.43
N ALA A 171 8.87 0.25 4.15
CA ALA A 171 7.43 0.11 4.37
C ALA A 171 6.65 0.95 3.36
N TYR A 172 5.58 0.42 2.76
CA TYR A 172 4.77 1.17 1.81
C TYR A 172 3.27 1.11 2.09
N VAL A 173 2.56 2.17 1.67
CA VAL A 173 1.10 2.24 1.76
C VAL A 173 0.47 1.26 0.77
N PRO A 174 -0.59 0.49 1.14
CA PRO A 174 -1.24 -0.45 0.23
C PRO A 174 -1.66 0.16 -1.12
N ASP A 175 -2.10 1.42 -1.11
CA ASP A 175 -2.57 2.15 -2.29
C ASP A 175 -1.46 2.47 -3.31
N LEU A 176 -0.18 2.36 -2.94
CA LEU A 176 0.95 2.53 -3.88
C LEU A 176 0.90 1.49 -5.02
N GLY A 177 0.37 0.30 -4.70
CA GLY A 177 0.29 -0.84 -5.60
C GLY A 177 1.63 -1.56 -5.75
N GLU A 178 1.58 -2.88 -5.76
CA GLU A 178 2.73 -3.77 -5.82
C GLU A 178 3.63 -3.49 -7.04
N LYS A 179 3.04 -3.22 -8.22
CA LYS A 179 3.81 -2.91 -9.45
C LYS A 179 4.69 -1.67 -9.28
N THR A 180 4.20 -0.63 -8.61
CA THR A 180 4.99 0.60 -8.38
C THR A 180 6.09 0.33 -7.37
N PHE A 181 5.77 -0.36 -6.27
CA PHE A 181 6.75 -0.73 -5.26
C PHE A 181 7.87 -1.59 -5.86
N ASN A 182 7.54 -2.67 -6.57
CA ASN A 182 8.51 -3.55 -7.20
C ASN A 182 9.38 -2.79 -8.21
N SER A 183 8.80 -1.87 -9.00
CA SER A 183 9.58 -1.03 -9.91
C SER A 183 10.61 -0.15 -9.18
N ILE A 184 10.32 0.33 -7.97
CA ILE A 184 11.27 1.08 -7.14
C ILE A 184 12.37 0.14 -6.64
N ILE A 185 11.99 -1.00 -6.04
CA ILE A 185 12.93 -1.98 -5.48
C ILE A 185 13.86 -2.56 -6.56
N ASP A 186 13.33 -2.88 -7.74
CA ASP A 186 14.09 -3.40 -8.88
C ASP A 186 15.07 -2.37 -9.45
N SER A 187 14.88 -1.09 -9.16
CA SER A 187 15.77 -0.01 -9.57
C SER A 187 16.87 0.32 -8.55
N LEU A 188 16.86 -0.33 -7.38
CA LEU A 188 17.85 -0.08 -6.34
C LEU A 188 19.28 -0.34 -6.84
N VAL A 189 20.15 0.62 -6.56
CA VAL A 189 21.60 0.52 -6.72
C VAL A 189 22.23 0.89 -5.39
N PHE A 190 22.72 -0.11 -4.67
CA PHE A 190 23.51 0.10 -3.46
C PHE A 190 24.90 0.60 -3.87
N MET A 191 25.36 1.67 -3.24
CA MET A 191 26.75 2.10 -3.41
C MET A 191 27.63 1.11 -2.66
N ASN A 192 28.67 0.59 -3.34
CA ASN A 192 29.58 -0.39 -2.77
C ASN A 192 30.04 0.08 -1.38
N GLN A 193 29.74 -0.74 -0.38
CA GLN A 193 30.34 -0.64 0.96
C GLN A 193 31.72 -1.32 0.97
N ASP A 194 32.36 -1.47 -0.19
CA ASP A 194 33.66 -2.12 -0.34
C ASP A 194 34.75 -1.21 0.25
N ASN A 195 35.21 -1.59 1.44
CA ASN A 195 36.61 -1.55 1.84
C ASN A 195 36.92 -2.81 2.65
#